data_AF-A0A8I1I996-F1
#
_entry.id   AF-A0A8I1I996-F1
#
_cell.length_a   1.000
_cell.length_b   1.000
_cell.length_c   1.000
_cell.angle_alpha   90.00
_cell.angle_beta   90.00
_cell.angle_gamma   90.00
#
_symmetry.space_group_name_H-M   'P 1'
#
loop_
_entity.id
_entity.type
_entity.pdbx_description
1 polymer ?
#
loop_
_entity_poly.entity_id
_entity_poly.type
_entity_poly.pdbx_seq_one_letter_code
_entity_poly.pdbx_strand_id
1 'polypeptide(L)'
;MKKLITLIFLAIFPFTCGFMNIAHRGDNEQGKYAEHSFAAYDRAVCAQVDYLELDLQESADHVLVVSHDTNLSRVFGVDQSIEENTFKKLTNYRNQSGESIHSLEEVFQRYQNNPQVKFMLEPKGNGEDAKRIVKLVNKYHLQKRVLFESFSDSALSKLARLAPEIPRTQLAGSYKAIGRSQDFAASFYTSDAANYLRDKNKKYMLWGVNSSKQMYKFLNPDKGVTGLLTDFPIRLAKILQENNYFRIHYQSIIFPTEKLATNLKLKNGNQVQADQVKLVNNQLWYHVQPNMWVSEKNLFHHESSAPRAQVGLVKVDKATPVWTDLSFKKSAGKTLRAHSHWNYFAIAKYHGKRVYNLGGNQWIK
;
A
#
# COMPACT_ATOMS: atom_id res chain seq x y z
N MET A 1 -25.80 49.55 25.96
CA MET A 1 -25.97 48.11 26.27
C MET A 1 -25.41 47.29 25.12
N LYS A 2 -24.16 46.82 25.23
CA LYS A 2 -23.52 45.95 24.23
C LYS A 2 -24.07 44.54 24.42
N LYS A 3 -24.74 43.97 23.40
CA LYS A 3 -25.19 42.58 23.43
C LYS A 3 -23.96 41.67 23.33
N LEU A 4 -23.76 40.91 24.40
CA LEU A 4 -22.77 39.87 24.56
C LEU A 4 -23.08 38.76 23.56
N ILE A 5 -22.29 38.63 22.49
CA ILE A 5 -22.27 37.42 21.67
C ILE A 5 -21.45 36.42 22.47
N THR A 6 -22.14 35.60 23.25
CA THR A 6 -21.54 34.43 23.87
C THR A 6 -21.18 33.46 22.76
N LEU A 7 -19.91 33.45 22.34
CA LEU A 7 -19.32 32.38 21.54
C LEU A 7 -19.44 31.10 22.36
N ILE A 8 -20.46 30.30 22.08
CA ILE A 8 -20.43 28.88 22.42
C ILE A 8 -19.45 28.26 21.43
N PHE A 9 -18.18 28.21 21.81
CA PHE A 9 -17.21 27.25 21.28
C PHE A 9 -17.72 25.87 21.68
N LEU A 10 -18.71 25.37 20.95
CA LEU A 10 -19.07 23.98 20.96
C LEU A 10 -17.85 23.25 20.41
N ALA A 11 -17.09 22.65 21.33
CA ALA A 11 -15.95 21.79 21.09
C ALA A 11 -16.38 20.51 20.36
N ILE A 12 -16.91 20.68 19.15
CA ILE A 12 -17.28 19.59 18.26
C ILE A 12 -16.19 19.53 17.19
N PHE A 13 -15.59 18.35 17.11
CA PHE A 13 -14.75 17.81 16.04
C PHE A 13 -13.25 18.17 16.01
N PRO A 14 -12.42 17.27 16.56
CA PRO A 14 -11.26 16.74 15.83
C PRO A 14 -11.58 15.42 15.10
N PHE A 15 -12.80 14.87 15.24
CA PHE A 15 -13.17 13.56 14.66
C PHE A 15 -13.65 13.62 13.19
N THR A 16 -13.50 14.76 12.51
CA THR A 16 -13.86 14.92 11.09
C THR A 16 -12.73 14.51 10.14
N CYS A 17 -11.58 14.09 10.65
CA CYS A 17 -10.65 13.32 9.83
C CYS A 17 -11.17 11.88 9.74
N GLY A 18 -11.71 11.52 8.57
CA GLY A 18 -12.09 10.13 8.27
C GLY A 18 -10.94 9.17 8.59
N PHE A 19 -11.26 8.04 9.20
CA PHE A 19 -10.30 6.97 9.44
C PHE A 19 -9.80 6.47 8.08
N MET A 20 -8.48 6.41 7.86
CA MET A 20 -7.93 6.09 6.55
C MET A 20 -7.90 4.58 6.30
N ASN A 21 -8.50 4.14 5.21
CA ASN A 21 -8.37 2.78 4.67
C ASN A 21 -7.30 2.80 3.56
N ILE A 22 -6.15 2.20 3.82
CA ILE A 22 -5.01 2.20 2.90
C ILE A 22 -4.79 0.77 2.40
N ALA A 23 -4.87 0.59 1.09
CA ALA A 23 -4.68 -0.70 0.45
C ALA A 23 -3.18 -1.00 0.30
N HIS A 24 -2.66 -1.84 1.19
CA HIS A 24 -1.27 -2.27 1.19
C HIS A 24 -0.99 -3.11 -0.07
N ARG A 25 -0.25 -2.53 -1.03
CA ARG A 25 0.01 -3.14 -2.34
C ARG A 25 -1.25 -3.52 -3.14
N GLY A 26 -2.36 -2.82 -2.90
CA GLY A 26 -3.69 -3.16 -3.42
C GLY A 26 -4.49 -4.14 -2.53
N ASP A 27 -5.64 -4.61 -2.99
CA ASP A 27 -6.41 -5.67 -2.32
C ASP A 27 -5.83 -7.06 -2.67
N ASN A 28 -4.67 -7.37 -2.08
CA ASN A 28 -3.96 -8.62 -2.36
C ASN A 28 -4.51 -9.84 -1.57
N GLU A 29 -5.34 -9.61 -0.54
CA GLU A 29 -5.94 -10.65 0.32
C GLU A 29 -4.90 -11.68 0.85
N GLN A 30 -3.72 -11.21 1.27
CA GLN A 30 -2.60 -12.03 1.70
C GLN A 30 -2.14 -13.05 0.63
N GLY A 31 -1.88 -12.54 -0.59
CA GLY A 31 -1.35 -13.32 -1.70
C GLY A 31 -2.38 -14.16 -2.47
N LYS A 32 -3.67 -14.06 -2.12
CA LYS A 32 -4.75 -14.61 -2.95
C LYS A 32 -4.80 -13.93 -4.32
N TYR A 33 -4.53 -12.63 -4.37
CA TYR A 33 -4.29 -11.87 -5.60
C TYR A 33 -2.83 -11.41 -5.63
N ALA A 34 -2.27 -11.26 -6.83
CA ALA A 34 -0.92 -10.73 -6.97
C ALA A 34 -0.85 -9.30 -6.38
N GLU A 35 0.05 -9.07 -5.43
CA GLU A 35 0.36 -7.71 -4.98
C GLU A 35 0.90 -6.86 -6.14
N HIS A 36 0.68 -5.55 -6.06
CA HIS A 36 1.04 -4.59 -7.10
C HIS A 36 0.53 -4.88 -8.52
N SER A 37 -0.57 -5.63 -8.64
CA SER A 37 -1.24 -5.89 -9.92
C SER A 37 -2.40 -4.91 -10.16
N PHE A 38 -2.76 -4.68 -11.43
CA PHE A 38 -3.94 -3.88 -11.73
C PHE A 38 -5.21 -4.51 -11.17
N ALA A 39 -5.33 -5.84 -11.16
CA ALA A 39 -6.43 -6.52 -10.50
C ALA A 39 -6.53 -6.16 -9.01
N ALA A 40 -5.42 -6.19 -8.26
CA ALA A 40 -5.42 -5.83 -6.83
C ALA A 40 -5.74 -4.34 -6.62
N TYR A 41 -5.23 -3.45 -7.47
CA TYR A 41 -5.52 -2.02 -7.38
C TYR A 41 -6.98 -1.70 -7.73
N ASP A 42 -7.52 -2.23 -8.83
CA ASP A 42 -8.89 -1.96 -9.25
C ASP A 42 -9.91 -2.42 -8.18
N ARG A 43 -9.64 -3.56 -7.54
CA ARG A 43 -10.44 -4.05 -6.39
C ARG A 43 -10.43 -3.05 -5.23
N ALA A 44 -9.26 -2.52 -4.89
CA ALA A 44 -9.13 -1.53 -3.82
C ALA A 44 -9.80 -0.20 -4.19
N VAL A 45 -9.67 0.24 -5.45
CA VAL A 45 -10.36 1.44 -5.97
C VAL A 45 -11.88 1.28 -5.91
N CYS A 46 -12.42 0.10 -6.26
CA CYS A 46 -13.85 -0.21 -6.10
C CYS A 46 -14.30 -0.14 -4.63
N ALA A 47 -13.39 -0.35 -3.67
CA ALA A 47 -13.65 -0.20 -2.24
C ALA A 47 -13.48 1.24 -1.72
N GLN A 48 -13.20 2.21 -2.61
CA GLN A 48 -13.00 3.62 -2.28
C GLN A 48 -11.98 3.83 -1.16
N VAL A 49 -10.86 3.09 -1.24
CA VAL A 49 -9.74 3.27 -0.33
C VAL A 49 -9.20 4.70 -0.40
N ASP A 50 -8.74 5.23 0.71
CA ASP A 50 -8.16 6.58 0.75
C ASP A 50 -6.86 6.64 -0.04
N TYR A 51 -6.07 5.58 -0.01
CA TYR A 51 -4.81 5.47 -0.73
C TYR A 51 -4.57 4.04 -1.23
N LEU A 52 -4.02 3.93 -2.44
CA LEU A 52 -3.26 2.77 -2.89
C LEU A 52 -1.82 2.93 -2.40
N GLU A 53 -1.32 2.00 -1.59
CA GLU A 53 0.08 1.99 -1.17
C GLU A 53 0.93 1.25 -2.21
N LEU A 54 2.04 1.89 -2.61
CA LEU A 54 2.93 1.48 -3.68
C LEU A 54 4.39 1.47 -3.22
N ASP A 55 4.98 0.29 -3.12
CA ASP A 55 6.41 0.09 -2.94
C ASP A 55 7.17 0.40 -4.24
N LEU A 56 8.20 1.25 -4.17
CA LEU A 56 8.99 1.65 -5.33
C LEU A 56 10.40 1.08 -5.31
N GLN A 57 10.75 0.41 -6.41
CA GLN A 57 12.10 -0.03 -6.76
C GLN A 57 12.51 0.60 -8.09
N GLU A 58 13.78 0.46 -8.46
CA GLU A 58 14.32 1.05 -9.68
C GLU A 58 15.06 0.00 -10.52
N SER A 59 14.75 -0.05 -11.82
CA SER A 59 15.43 -0.91 -12.79
C SER A 59 16.81 -0.39 -13.18
N ALA A 60 17.62 -1.21 -13.86
CA ALA A 60 18.95 -0.83 -14.33
C ALA A 60 18.96 0.39 -15.28
N ASP A 61 17.86 0.62 -15.99
CA ASP A 61 17.62 1.75 -16.90
C ASP A 61 16.81 2.89 -16.26
N HIS A 62 16.80 2.97 -14.92
CA HIS A 62 16.23 4.06 -14.13
C HIS A 62 14.70 4.22 -14.24
N VAL A 63 13.99 3.15 -14.58
CA VAL A 63 12.52 3.11 -14.55
C VAL A 63 12.07 2.75 -13.15
N LEU A 64 11.20 3.59 -12.57
CA LEU A 64 10.56 3.30 -11.28
C LEU A 64 9.48 2.24 -11.49
N VAL A 65 9.60 1.12 -10.79
CA VAL A 65 8.67 -0.02 -10.85
C VAL A 65 7.98 -0.22 -9.51
N VAL A 66 6.75 -0.73 -9.55
CA VAL A 66 6.01 -1.08 -8.33
C VAL A 66 6.31 -2.52 -7.91
N SER A 67 7.08 -2.68 -6.83
CA SER A 67 7.47 -3.97 -6.27
C SER A 67 7.98 -3.79 -4.84
N HIS A 68 7.50 -4.62 -3.92
CA HIS A 68 8.04 -4.64 -2.56
C HIS A 68 9.49 -5.15 -2.53
N ASP A 69 9.74 -6.28 -3.21
CA ASP A 69 11.02 -6.97 -3.17
C ASP A 69 11.98 -6.39 -4.21
N THR A 70 13.28 -6.50 -3.94
CA THR A 70 14.35 -6.15 -4.90
C THR A 70 14.53 -7.20 -6.01
N ASN A 71 13.82 -8.33 -5.94
CA ASN A 71 13.96 -9.48 -6.83
C ASN A 71 12.58 -10.07 -7.16
N LEU A 72 12.44 -10.63 -8.35
CA LEU A 72 11.19 -11.16 -8.88
C LEU A 72 10.77 -12.54 -8.32
N SER A 73 11.59 -13.19 -7.49
CA SER A 73 11.44 -14.59 -7.08
C SER A 73 10.10 -14.91 -6.44
N ARG A 74 9.61 -14.07 -5.53
CA ARG A 74 8.42 -14.35 -4.72
C ARG A 74 7.12 -14.15 -5.50
N VAL A 75 7.04 -13.11 -6.31
CA VAL A 75 5.81 -12.67 -6.98
C VAL A 75 5.71 -13.23 -8.40
N PHE A 76 6.84 -13.37 -9.09
CA PHE A 76 6.91 -13.81 -10.48
C PHE A 76 7.57 -15.19 -10.65
N GLY A 77 8.11 -15.78 -9.58
CA GLY A 77 8.69 -17.12 -9.61
C GLY A 77 10.06 -17.23 -10.29
N VAL A 78 10.72 -16.09 -10.58
CA VAL A 78 12.00 -16.05 -11.28
C VAL A 78 13.07 -15.33 -10.46
N ASP A 79 14.25 -15.91 -10.38
CA ASP A 79 15.37 -15.34 -9.64
C ASP A 79 16.10 -14.30 -10.51
N GLN A 80 15.55 -13.09 -10.57
CA GLN A 80 16.11 -11.94 -11.27
C GLN A 80 16.01 -10.71 -10.37
N SER A 81 17.15 -10.02 -10.20
CA SER A 81 17.22 -8.73 -9.50
C SER A 81 16.57 -7.62 -10.34
N ILE A 82 15.83 -6.71 -9.71
CA ILE A 82 15.22 -5.57 -10.40
C ILE A 82 16.30 -4.57 -10.83
N GLU A 83 17.22 -4.23 -9.93
CA GLU A 83 18.26 -3.21 -10.18
C GLU A 83 19.31 -3.63 -11.23
N GLU A 84 19.45 -4.93 -11.50
CA GLU A 84 20.40 -5.47 -12.48
C GLU A 84 19.79 -5.67 -13.88
N ASN A 85 18.50 -5.41 -14.05
CA ASN A 85 17.79 -5.69 -15.29
C ASN A 85 17.04 -4.46 -15.80
N THR A 86 16.97 -4.30 -17.13
CA THR A 86 16.17 -3.24 -17.74
C THR A 86 14.69 -3.51 -17.57
N PHE A 87 13.86 -2.46 -17.53
CA PHE A 87 12.42 -2.59 -17.40
C PHE A 87 11.84 -3.50 -18.50
N LYS A 88 12.29 -3.34 -19.75
CA LYS A 88 11.89 -4.18 -20.89
C LYS A 88 12.15 -5.68 -20.64
N LYS A 89 13.25 -6.04 -19.97
CA LYS A 89 13.52 -7.44 -19.62
C LYS A 89 12.61 -7.92 -18.50
N LEU A 90 12.39 -7.09 -17.48
CA LEU A 90 11.51 -7.42 -16.36
C LEU A 90 10.05 -7.66 -16.83
N THR A 91 9.59 -6.93 -17.86
CA THR A 91 8.25 -7.11 -18.44
C THR A 91 8.05 -8.43 -19.19
N ASN A 92 9.06 -9.30 -19.30
CA ASN A 92 8.90 -10.63 -19.89
C ASN A 92 8.33 -11.66 -18.91
N TYR A 93 8.35 -11.38 -17.60
CA TYR A 93 7.87 -12.29 -16.56
C TYR A 93 6.41 -12.00 -16.21
N ARG A 94 5.71 -12.98 -15.65
CA ARG A 94 4.28 -12.89 -15.29
C ARG A 94 4.07 -13.34 -13.85
N ASN A 95 3.19 -12.65 -13.12
CA ASN A 95 2.76 -13.04 -11.77
C ASN A 95 1.57 -14.02 -11.85
N GLN A 96 1.03 -14.44 -10.70
CA GLN A 96 -0.12 -15.36 -10.64
C GLN A 96 -1.39 -14.85 -11.36
N SER A 97 -1.50 -13.54 -11.62
CA SER A 97 -2.60 -12.92 -12.37
C SER A 97 -2.33 -12.85 -13.87
N GLY A 98 -1.17 -13.32 -14.35
CA GLY A 98 -0.79 -13.19 -15.76
C GLY A 98 -0.37 -11.77 -16.15
N GLU A 99 -0.04 -10.91 -15.18
CA GLU A 99 0.43 -9.53 -15.38
C GLU A 99 1.96 -9.46 -15.24
N SER A 100 2.61 -8.57 -15.99
CA SER A 100 4.02 -8.23 -15.79
C SER A 100 4.20 -7.30 -14.59
N ILE A 101 5.46 -7.05 -14.20
CA ILE A 101 5.76 -5.91 -13.33
C ILE A 101 5.32 -4.61 -14.05
N HIS A 102 4.80 -3.66 -13.28
CA HIS A 102 4.35 -2.37 -13.78
C HIS A 102 5.32 -1.27 -13.37
N SER A 103 5.49 -0.28 -14.24
CA SER A 103 6.12 0.99 -13.90
C SER A 103 5.16 1.87 -13.10
N LEU A 104 5.70 2.79 -12.29
CA LEU A 104 4.91 3.82 -11.61
C LEU A 104 4.16 4.70 -12.62
N GLU A 105 4.76 4.93 -13.78
CA GLU A 105 4.15 5.70 -14.86
C GLU A 105 2.88 5.00 -15.41
N GLU A 106 2.91 3.69 -15.66
CA GLU A 106 1.73 2.94 -16.10
C GLU A 106 0.61 2.97 -15.04
N VAL A 107 0.96 2.90 -13.75
CA VAL A 107 -0.01 3.05 -12.65
C VAL A 107 -0.64 4.43 -12.65
N PHE A 108 0.15 5.50 -12.81
CA PHE A 108 -0.38 6.86 -12.94
C PHE A 108 -1.26 7.03 -14.17
N GLN A 109 -0.85 6.51 -15.32
CA GLN A 109 -1.62 6.59 -16.56
C GLN A 109 -3.00 5.96 -16.44
N ARG A 110 -3.10 4.82 -15.74
CA ARG A 110 -4.36 4.10 -15.54
C ARG A 110 -5.38 4.90 -14.73
N TYR A 111 -4.93 5.58 -13.67
CA TYR A 111 -5.80 6.17 -12.65
C TYR A 111 -5.84 7.71 -12.66
N GLN A 112 -5.01 8.38 -13.46
CA GLN A 112 -4.91 9.86 -13.48
C GLN A 112 -6.28 10.54 -13.68
N ASN A 113 -7.18 9.96 -14.47
CA ASN A 113 -8.48 10.54 -14.80
C ASN A 113 -9.54 10.36 -13.70
N ASN A 114 -9.28 9.50 -12.71
CA ASN A 114 -10.13 9.35 -11.54
C ASN A 114 -9.58 10.20 -10.38
N PRO A 115 -10.23 11.33 -10.03
CA PRO A 115 -9.73 12.24 -8.99
C PRO A 115 -9.78 11.64 -7.57
N GLN A 116 -10.52 10.55 -7.36
CA GLN A 116 -10.65 9.90 -6.04
C GLN A 116 -9.47 8.98 -5.73
N VAL A 117 -8.74 8.49 -6.74
CA VAL A 117 -7.59 7.62 -6.53
C VAL A 117 -6.40 8.46 -6.05
N LYS A 118 -5.88 8.12 -4.87
CA LYS A 118 -4.68 8.71 -4.29
C LYS A 118 -3.64 7.61 -4.04
N PHE A 119 -2.38 8.00 -3.95
CA PHE A 119 -1.25 7.09 -3.84
C PHE A 119 -0.42 7.41 -2.59
N MET A 120 -0.04 6.35 -1.87
CA MET A 120 0.94 6.39 -0.81
C MET A 120 2.20 5.71 -1.35
N LEU A 121 3.27 6.48 -1.55
CA LEU A 121 4.46 6.00 -2.28
C LEU A 121 5.60 5.72 -1.30
N GLU A 122 6.09 4.48 -1.27
CA GLU A 122 7.23 4.04 -0.47
C GLU A 122 8.49 3.81 -1.33
N PRO A 123 9.38 4.81 -1.53
CA PRO A 123 10.74 4.52 -1.99
C PRO A 123 11.46 3.59 -1.02
N LYS A 124 11.90 2.44 -1.55
CA LYS A 124 12.71 1.47 -0.79
C LYS A 124 14.18 1.88 -0.67
N GLY A 125 14.65 2.79 -1.54
CA GLY A 125 16.00 3.34 -1.51
C GLY A 125 16.22 4.38 -0.40
N ASN A 126 17.39 5.02 -0.41
CA ASN A 126 17.75 6.10 0.52
C ASN A 126 17.58 7.49 -0.11
N GLY A 127 16.70 7.56 -1.11
CA GLY A 127 16.25 8.77 -1.84
C GLY A 127 17.08 9.11 -3.08
N GLU A 128 17.85 8.16 -3.61
CA GLU A 128 18.52 8.27 -4.92
C GLU A 128 17.52 8.46 -6.07
N ASP A 129 16.32 7.91 -5.89
CA ASP A 129 15.14 7.93 -6.76
C ASP A 129 14.22 9.15 -6.56
N ALA A 130 14.38 9.90 -5.46
CA ALA A 130 13.46 10.98 -5.05
C ALA A 130 13.18 12.02 -6.15
N LYS A 131 14.21 12.40 -6.93
CA LYS A 131 14.04 13.35 -8.06
C LYS A 131 13.16 12.77 -9.17
N ARG A 132 13.32 11.47 -9.48
CA ARG A 132 12.52 10.78 -10.51
C ARG A 132 11.08 10.61 -10.06
N ILE A 133 10.87 10.27 -8.78
CA ILE A 133 9.53 10.19 -8.18
C ILE A 133 8.81 11.54 -8.29
N VAL A 134 9.42 12.62 -7.80
CA VAL A 134 8.82 13.96 -7.85
C VAL A 134 8.58 14.42 -9.30
N LYS A 135 9.49 14.10 -10.22
CA LYS A 135 9.29 14.37 -11.66
C LYS A 135 8.04 13.69 -12.21
N LEU A 136 7.80 12.42 -11.89
CA LEU A 136 6.59 11.72 -12.34
C LEU A 136 5.33 12.29 -11.66
N VAL A 137 5.37 12.55 -10.36
CA VAL A 137 4.24 13.18 -9.64
C VAL A 137 3.86 14.52 -10.29
N ASN A 138 4.86 15.34 -10.66
CA ASN A 138 4.64 16.62 -11.33
C ASN A 138 4.12 16.45 -12.76
N LYS A 139 4.66 15.51 -13.53
CA LYS A 139 4.23 15.20 -14.91
C LYS A 139 2.73 14.86 -14.97
N TYR A 140 2.22 14.16 -13.97
CA TYR A 140 0.81 13.72 -13.90
C TYR A 140 -0.07 14.62 -13.01
N HIS A 141 0.45 15.75 -12.52
CA HIS A 141 -0.26 16.69 -11.65
C HIS A 141 -0.87 16.03 -10.40
N LEU A 142 -0.12 15.14 -9.75
CA LEU A 142 -0.59 14.31 -8.63
C LEU A 142 -0.20 14.85 -7.25
N GLN A 143 0.34 16.06 -7.12
CA GLN A 143 0.85 16.59 -5.84
C GLN A 143 -0.21 16.59 -4.72
N LYS A 144 -1.49 16.79 -5.06
CA LYS A 144 -2.63 16.73 -4.11
C LYS A 144 -3.21 15.33 -3.90
N ARG A 145 -2.73 14.34 -4.63
CA ARG A 145 -3.17 12.94 -4.62
C ARG A 145 -2.06 11.97 -4.22
N VAL A 146 -0.94 12.49 -3.71
CA VAL A 146 0.21 11.70 -3.29
C VAL A 146 0.52 12.00 -1.82
N LEU A 147 0.89 10.95 -1.10
CA LEU A 147 1.55 11.00 0.20
C LEU A 147 2.83 10.17 0.07
N PHE A 148 3.94 10.65 0.64
CA PHE A 148 5.18 9.85 0.68
C PHE A 148 5.31 9.10 1.99
N GLU A 149 5.84 7.89 1.96
CA GLU A 149 6.28 7.19 3.16
C GLU A 149 7.63 6.51 2.96
N SER A 150 8.35 6.25 4.04
CA SER A 150 9.59 5.46 3.96
C SER A 150 10.07 5.06 5.35
N PHE A 151 10.82 3.96 5.42
CA PHE A 151 11.67 3.65 6.57
C PHE A 151 12.94 4.51 6.61
N SER A 152 13.35 5.13 5.49
CA SER A 152 14.56 5.94 5.37
C SER A 152 14.28 7.43 5.62
N ASP A 153 14.77 7.95 6.75
CA ASP A 153 14.74 9.40 7.03
C ASP A 153 15.49 10.21 5.96
N SER A 154 16.54 9.63 5.36
CA SER A 154 17.26 10.25 4.23
C SER A 154 16.33 10.43 3.02
N ALA A 155 15.57 9.39 2.67
CA ALA A 155 14.61 9.47 1.56
C ALA A 155 13.54 10.53 1.83
N LEU A 156 12.91 10.51 3.03
CA LEU A 156 11.91 11.50 3.41
C LEU A 156 12.46 12.93 3.47
N SER A 157 13.69 13.10 3.96
CA SER A 157 14.37 14.40 4.00
C SER A 157 14.68 14.94 2.60
N LYS A 158 15.06 14.07 1.64
CA LYS A 158 15.27 14.46 0.23
C LYS A 158 13.93 14.84 -0.41
N LEU A 159 12.89 14.03 -0.23
CA LEU A 159 11.54 14.32 -0.74
C LEU A 159 10.98 15.61 -0.15
N ALA A 160 11.18 15.88 1.14
CA ALA A 160 10.75 17.12 1.78
C ALA A 160 11.40 18.38 1.19
N ARG A 161 12.63 18.28 0.67
CA ARG A 161 13.28 19.40 -0.02
C ARG A 161 12.78 19.58 -1.45
N LEU A 162 12.47 18.48 -2.14
CA LEU A 162 12.08 18.48 -3.55
C LEU A 162 10.59 18.81 -3.77
N ALA A 163 9.73 18.41 -2.83
CA ALA A 163 8.28 18.61 -2.87
C ALA A 163 7.76 18.88 -1.44
N PRO A 164 8.06 20.07 -0.86
CA PRO A 164 7.72 20.39 0.52
C PRO A 164 6.21 20.32 0.81
N GLU A 165 5.37 20.57 -0.19
CA GLU A 165 3.91 20.57 -0.13
C GLU A 165 3.28 19.18 0.00
N ILE A 166 3.99 18.11 -0.39
CA ILE A 166 3.47 16.75 -0.36
C ILE A 166 3.65 16.16 1.06
N PRO A 167 2.59 15.68 1.73
CA PRO A 167 2.70 15.09 3.07
C PRO A 167 3.62 13.87 3.12
N ARG A 168 4.22 13.63 4.30
CA ARG A 168 5.13 12.50 4.53
C ARG A 168 4.79 11.73 5.81
N THR A 169 4.89 10.41 5.72
CA THR A 169 4.75 9.46 6.84
C THR A 169 6.07 8.79 7.12
N GLN A 170 6.54 8.85 8.38
CA GLN A 170 7.67 8.03 8.81
C GLN A 170 7.20 6.62 9.14
N LEU A 171 7.77 5.62 8.46
CA LEU A 171 7.67 4.23 8.88
C LEU A 171 8.80 3.93 9.87
N ALA A 172 8.47 3.52 11.09
CA ALA A 172 9.49 3.06 12.04
C ALA A 172 8.87 2.25 13.19
N GLY A 173 9.73 1.55 13.94
CA GLY A 173 9.31 0.82 15.14
C GLY A 173 9.02 1.73 16.34
N SER A 174 9.40 3.01 16.30
CA SER A 174 9.20 3.95 17.39
C SER A 174 8.84 5.34 16.87
N TYR A 175 7.83 5.96 17.48
CA TYR A 175 7.40 7.33 17.14
C TYR A 175 8.48 8.38 17.40
N LYS A 176 9.49 8.07 18.22
CA LYS A 176 10.66 8.94 18.44
C LYS A 176 11.46 9.18 17.16
N ALA A 177 11.34 8.29 16.17
CA ALA A 177 11.99 8.40 14.87
C ALA A 177 11.19 9.24 13.85
N ILE A 178 10.00 9.77 14.21
CA ILE A 178 9.15 10.52 13.25
C ILE A 178 9.86 11.71 12.61
N GLY A 179 10.87 12.27 13.27
CA GLY A 179 11.65 13.39 12.77
C GLY A 179 10.75 14.55 12.32
N ARG A 180 10.94 14.96 11.07
CA ARG A 180 10.21 16.09 10.44
C ARG A 180 8.93 15.68 9.71
N SER A 181 8.61 14.39 9.68
CA SER A 181 7.42 13.88 8.99
C SER A 181 6.14 14.32 9.67
N GLN A 182 5.08 14.49 8.87
CA GLN A 182 3.76 14.91 9.35
C GLN A 182 3.05 13.76 10.08
N ASP A 183 3.24 12.54 9.58
CA ASP A 183 2.52 11.35 10.03
C ASP A 183 3.50 10.23 10.44
N PHE A 184 2.99 9.23 11.16
CA PHE A 184 3.76 8.07 11.60
C PHE A 184 2.98 6.76 11.43
N ALA A 185 3.68 5.73 10.97
CA ALA A 185 3.11 4.39 10.79
C ALA A 185 4.02 3.30 11.40
N ALA A 186 3.41 2.34 12.10
CA ALA A 186 4.12 1.27 12.79
C ALA A 186 3.39 -0.09 12.72
N SER A 187 4.12 -1.18 12.89
CA SER A 187 3.55 -2.54 12.97
C SER A 187 2.83 -2.81 14.29
N PHE A 188 3.17 -2.06 15.33
CA PHE A 188 2.66 -2.28 16.67
C PHE A 188 2.09 -1.01 17.25
N TYR A 189 0.92 -1.17 17.86
CA TYR A 189 0.28 -0.12 18.64
C TYR A 189 1.02 0.14 19.95
N THR A 190 1.25 1.40 20.29
CA THR A 190 1.57 1.84 21.66
C THR A 190 0.72 3.04 22.05
N SER A 191 0.31 3.10 23.31
CA SER A 191 -0.40 4.26 23.87
C SER A 191 0.47 5.52 23.84
N ASP A 192 1.79 5.37 24.04
CA ASP A 192 2.72 6.50 24.03
C ASP A 192 2.78 7.17 22.66
N ALA A 193 2.84 6.37 21.58
CA ALA A 193 2.79 6.90 20.22
C ALA A 193 1.46 7.60 19.96
N ALA A 194 0.34 6.96 20.32
CA ALA A 194 -0.99 7.54 20.14
C ALA A 194 -1.16 8.88 20.86
N ASN A 195 -0.76 8.95 22.13
CA ASN A 195 -0.83 10.18 22.92
C ASN A 195 0.07 11.28 22.32
N TYR A 196 1.33 10.96 22.03
CA TYR A 196 2.27 11.92 21.44
C TYR A 196 1.76 12.48 20.10
N LEU A 197 1.28 11.62 19.21
CA LEU A 197 0.83 12.03 17.88
C LEU A 197 -0.44 12.86 17.96
N ARG A 198 -1.40 12.48 18.82
CA ARG A 198 -2.60 13.27 19.09
C ARG A 198 -2.25 14.67 19.61
N ASP A 199 -1.35 14.77 20.60
CA ASP A 199 -0.94 16.05 21.18
C ASP A 199 -0.19 16.94 20.19
N LYS A 200 0.42 16.35 19.16
CA LYS A 200 1.09 17.05 18.05
C LYS A 200 0.21 17.26 16.82
N ASN A 201 -1.07 16.87 16.88
CA ASN A 201 -2.01 16.90 15.76
C ASN A 201 -1.46 16.18 14.50
N LYS A 202 -0.81 15.03 14.72
CA LYS A 202 -0.21 14.16 13.70
C LYS A 202 -1.01 12.88 13.56
N LYS A 203 -1.02 12.29 12.36
CA LYS A 203 -1.72 11.02 12.13
C LYS A 203 -0.88 9.84 12.63
N TYR A 204 -1.58 8.87 13.21
CA TYR A 204 -1.02 7.58 13.60
C TYR A 204 -1.67 6.47 12.78
N MET A 205 -0.88 5.72 12.03
CA MET A 205 -1.35 4.58 11.25
C MET A 205 -0.71 3.28 11.74
N LEU A 206 -1.40 2.17 11.49
CA LEU A 206 -0.85 0.84 11.73
C LEU A 206 -0.83 0.03 10.44
N TRP A 207 0.30 -0.59 10.14
CA TRP A 207 0.45 -1.52 9.03
C TRP A 207 0.46 -2.98 9.50
N GLY A 208 0.06 -3.90 8.62
CA GLY A 208 -0.04 -5.33 8.94
C GLY A 208 -1.27 -5.70 9.78
N VAL A 209 -2.30 -4.85 9.79
CA VAL A 209 -3.58 -5.09 10.49
C VAL A 209 -4.55 -5.79 9.53
N ASN A 210 -4.59 -7.12 9.62
CA ASN A 210 -5.24 -7.96 8.60
C ASN A 210 -6.47 -8.74 9.09
N SER A 211 -6.65 -8.90 10.40
CA SER A 211 -7.82 -9.60 10.95
C SER A 211 -8.94 -8.63 11.34
N SER A 212 -10.21 -9.04 11.16
CA SER A 212 -11.37 -8.24 11.60
C SER A 212 -11.27 -7.88 13.09
N LYS A 213 -10.79 -8.81 13.93
CA LYS A 213 -10.57 -8.57 15.36
C LYS A 213 -9.62 -7.40 15.62
N GLN A 214 -8.51 -7.31 14.88
CA GLN A 214 -7.60 -6.18 15.00
C GLN A 214 -8.20 -4.90 14.42
N MET A 215 -8.91 -4.98 13.28
CA MET A 215 -9.58 -3.82 12.68
C MET A 215 -10.58 -3.20 13.66
N TYR A 216 -11.51 -3.99 14.22
CA TYR A 216 -12.45 -3.51 15.25
C TYR A 216 -11.75 -2.94 16.49
N LYS A 217 -10.63 -3.55 16.92
CA LYS A 217 -9.85 -3.05 18.06
C LYS A 217 -9.31 -1.64 17.82
N PHE A 218 -8.86 -1.34 16.60
CA PHE A 218 -8.21 -0.07 16.26
C PHE A 218 -9.16 0.97 15.65
N LEU A 219 -10.35 0.55 15.20
CA LEU A 219 -11.50 1.42 14.94
C LEU A 219 -12.19 1.86 16.25
N ASN A 220 -11.39 2.26 17.22
CA ASN A 220 -11.83 2.83 18.48
C ASN A 220 -11.17 4.20 18.64
N PRO A 221 -11.96 5.30 18.70
CA PRO A 221 -11.44 6.66 18.87
C PRO A 221 -10.45 6.82 20.03
N ASP A 222 -10.62 6.07 21.13
CA ASP A 222 -9.75 6.13 22.31
C ASP A 222 -8.33 5.63 22.03
N LYS A 223 -8.14 4.87 20.95
CA LYS A 223 -6.80 4.41 20.53
C LYS A 223 -6.02 5.48 19.78
N GLY A 224 -6.66 6.55 19.30
CA GLY A 224 -5.98 7.59 18.52
C GLY A 224 -5.33 7.08 17.23
N VAL A 225 -5.70 5.89 16.75
CA VAL A 225 -5.29 5.38 15.44
C VAL A 225 -6.20 6.02 14.40
N THR A 226 -5.58 6.58 13.36
CA THR A 226 -6.24 7.37 12.32
C THR A 226 -6.27 6.68 10.96
N GLY A 227 -5.65 5.50 10.83
CA GLY A 227 -5.71 4.73 9.60
C GLY A 227 -5.03 3.37 9.71
N LEU A 228 -5.37 2.47 8.78
CA LEU A 228 -4.79 1.14 8.68
C LEU A 228 -4.28 0.89 7.26
N LEU A 229 -3.05 0.41 7.16
CA LEU A 229 -2.49 -0.22 5.96
C LEU A 229 -2.76 -1.72 6.07
N THR A 230 -3.59 -2.25 5.18
CA THR A 230 -4.10 -3.62 5.26
C THR A 230 -4.10 -4.33 3.91
N ASP A 231 -3.88 -5.64 3.93
CA ASP A 231 -4.04 -6.52 2.77
C ASP A 231 -5.52 -6.83 2.46
N PHE A 232 -6.44 -6.40 3.32
CA PHE A 232 -7.89 -6.62 3.18
C PHE A 232 -8.68 -5.30 3.20
N PRO A 233 -8.40 -4.33 2.31
CA PRO A 233 -9.07 -3.04 2.28
C PRO A 233 -10.59 -3.14 2.06
N ILE A 234 -11.07 -4.13 1.30
CA ILE A 234 -12.51 -4.38 1.13
C ILE A 234 -13.16 -4.78 2.46
N ARG A 235 -12.49 -5.62 3.25
CA ARG A 235 -12.97 -6.03 4.58
C ARG A 235 -13.04 -4.81 5.50
N LEU A 236 -12.01 -3.98 5.51
CA LEU A 236 -11.98 -2.75 6.29
C LEU A 236 -13.09 -1.78 5.85
N ALA A 237 -13.30 -1.61 4.55
CA ALA A 237 -14.38 -0.77 4.00
C ALA A 237 -15.77 -1.22 4.48
N LYS A 238 -16.05 -2.52 4.49
CA LYS A 238 -17.31 -3.08 5.03
C LYS A 238 -17.46 -2.78 6.52
N ILE A 239 -16.41 -2.98 7.30
CA ILE A 239 -16.43 -2.69 8.75
C ILE A 239 -16.66 -1.19 9.00
N LEU A 240 -16.04 -0.31 8.20
CA LEU A 240 -16.23 1.14 8.29
C LEU A 240 -17.65 1.58 7.91
N GLN A 241 -18.27 0.92 6.93
CA GLN A 241 -19.68 1.11 6.55
C GLN A 241 -20.66 0.71 7.66
N GLU A 242 -20.36 -0.37 8.37
CA GLU A 242 -21.16 -0.85 9.51
C GLU A 242 -20.93 -0.02 10.79
N ASN A 243 -19.84 0.75 10.85
CA ASN A 243 -19.47 1.55 12.01
C ASN A 243 -20.22 2.90 12.05
N ASN A 244 -20.99 3.12 13.11
CA ASN A 244 -21.80 4.34 13.28
C ASN A 244 -21.02 5.66 13.21
N TYR A 245 -19.73 5.66 13.57
CA TYR A 245 -18.88 6.86 13.52
C TYR A 245 -18.33 7.15 12.13
N PHE A 246 -17.97 6.11 11.36
CA PHE A 246 -17.23 6.26 10.11
C PHE A 246 -18.06 6.06 8.84
N ARG A 247 -19.27 5.48 8.94
CA ARG A 247 -20.15 5.16 7.80
C ARG A 247 -20.40 6.33 6.85
N ILE A 248 -20.38 7.57 7.35
CA ILE A 248 -20.63 8.78 6.56
C ILE A 248 -19.58 9.01 5.46
N HIS A 249 -18.39 8.40 5.59
CA HIS A 249 -17.27 8.58 4.65
C HIS A 249 -17.08 7.39 3.70
N TYR A 250 -17.84 6.31 3.85
CA TYR A 250 -17.64 5.07 3.11
C TYR A 250 -18.97 4.61 2.51
N GLN A 251 -19.27 4.97 1.25
CA GLN A 251 -20.52 4.59 0.59
C GLN A 251 -20.29 3.54 -0.51
N SER A 252 -20.58 2.28 -0.17
CA SER A 252 -20.78 1.08 -1.01
C SER A 252 -19.69 0.69 -2.04
N ILE A 253 -19.26 -0.58 -1.95
CA ILE A 253 -18.28 -1.23 -2.86
C ILE A 253 -18.91 -1.61 -4.23
N ILE A 254 -20.21 -1.37 -4.39
CA ILE A 254 -21.03 -1.90 -5.51
C ILE A 254 -21.11 -0.91 -6.68
N PHE A 255 -20.68 0.35 -6.49
CA PHE A 255 -20.78 1.36 -7.53
C PHE A 255 -19.64 1.28 -8.54
N PRO A 256 -19.93 1.53 -9.83
CA PRO A 256 -18.88 1.67 -10.83
C PRO A 256 -18.00 2.87 -10.49
N THR A 257 -16.71 2.60 -10.48
CA THR A 257 -15.67 3.62 -10.45
C THR A 257 -15.60 4.23 -11.84
N GLU A 258 -15.88 5.52 -11.97
CA GLU A 258 -15.79 6.24 -13.24
C GLU A 258 -14.35 6.64 -13.60
N LYS A 259 -14.16 6.99 -14.88
CA LYS A 259 -12.93 7.61 -15.42
C LYS A 259 -11.68 6.76 -15.23
N LEU A 260 -11.84 5.44 -15.30
CA LEU A 260 -10.72 4.53 -15.51
C LEU A 260 -10.19 4.74 -16.93
N ALA A 261 -8.89 4.62 -17.15
CA ALA A 261 -8.33 4.61 -18.49
C ALA A 261 -7.53 3.33 -18.67
N THR A 262 -8.18 2.27 -19.16
CA THR A 262 -7.50 0.99 -19.33
C THR A 262 -7.80 0.31 -20.67
N ASN A 263 -6.73 -0.15 -21.32
CA ASN A 263 -6.81 -1.03 -22.48
C ASN A 263 -6.84 -2.47 -21.97
N LEU A 264 -7.93 -3.17 -22.26
CA LEU A 264 -8.11 -4.58 -21.90
C LEU A 264 -8.00 -5.44 -23.15
N LYS A 265 -7.37 -6.59 -23.02
CA LYS A 265 -7.37 -7.62 -24.06
C LYS A 265 -8.38 -8.69 -23.66
N LEU A 266 -9.29 -9.06 -24.56
CA LEU A 266 -10.28 -10.12 -24.37
C LEU A 266 -9.70 -11.47 -24.81
N LYS A 267 -10.26 -12.57 -24.30
CA LYS A 267 -9.83 -13.95 -24.64
C LYS A 267 -9.86 -14.27 -26.14
N ASN A 268 -10.73 -13.63 -26.90
CA ASN A 268 -10.80 -13.77 -28.36
C ASN A 268 -9.74 -12.94 -29.11
N GLY A 269 -8.83 -12.26 -28.39
CA GLY A 269 -7.76 -11.45 -28.96
C GLY A 269 -8.11 -9.96 -29.14
N ASN A 270 -9.39 -9.59 -29.08
CA ASN A 270 -9.83 -8.21 -29.28
C ASN A 270 -9.31 -7.30 -28.16
N GLN A 271 -8.96 -6.07 -28.51
CA GLN A 271 -8.63 -5.02 -27.55
C GLN A 271 -9.86 -4.10 -27.38
N VAL A 272 -10.17 -3.79 -26.13
CA VAL A 272 -11.29 -2.91 -25.77
C VAL A 272 -10.81 -1.89 -24.75
N GLN A 273 -11.39 -0.70 -24.78
CA GLN A 273 -11.14 0.32 -23.76
C GLN A 273 -12.21 0.23 -22.69
N ALA A 274 -11.79 0.18 -21.43
CA ALA A 274 -12.67 0.31 -20.30
C ALA A 274 -12.49 1.66 -19.61
N ASP A 275 -13.65 2.27 -19.31
CA ASP A 275 -13.78 3.58 -18.70
C ASP A 275 -14.36 3.51 -17.27
N GLN A 276 -14.89 2.36 -16.87
CA GLN A 276 -15.35 2.10 -15.52
C GLN A 276 -15.00 0.69 -15.03
N VAL A 277 -14.91 0.52 -13.71
CA VAL A 277 -14.76 -0.78 -13.05
C VAL A 277 -15.65 -0.88 -11.83
N LYS A 278 -16.27 -2.05 -11.60
CA LYS A 278 -17.04 -2.34 -10.39
C LYS A 278 -16.71 -3.73 -9.86
N LEU A 279 -16.91 -3.93 -8.57
CA LEU A 279 -16.75 -5.23 -7.92
C LEU A 279 -18.13 -5.80 -7.55
N VAL A 280 -18.50 -6.92 -8.15
CA VAL A 280 -19.77 -7.63 -7.86
C VAL A 280 -19.46 -9.06 -7.51
N ASN A 281 -19.93 -9.53 -6.35
CA ASN A 281 -19.69 -10.90 -5.85
C ASN A 281 -18.20 -11.29 -5.88
N ASN A 282 -17.34 -10.37 -5.44
CA ASN A 282 -15.89 -10.53 -5.42
C ASN A 282 -15.22 -10.71 -6.79
N GLN A 283 -15.90 -10.34 -7.87
CA GLN A 283 -15.42 -10.40 -9.24
C GLN A 283 -15.41 -9.01 -9.87
N LEU A 284 -14.31 -8.65 -10.54
CA LEU A 284 -14.22 -7.40 -11.27
C LEU A 284 -15.03 -7.46 -12.56
N TRP A 285 -15.71 -6.35 -12.85
CA TRP A 285 -16.41 -6.10 -14.09
C TRP A 285 -15.96 -4.75 -14.63
N TYR A 286 -15.65 -4.70 -15.91
CA TYR A 286 -15.19 -3.52 -16.62
C TYR A 286 -16.25 -3.08 -17.61
N HIS A 287 -16.61 -1.80 -17.57
CA HIS A 287 -17.50 -1.21 -18.56
C HIS A 287 -16.69 -0.94 -19.82
N VAL A 288 -17.19 -1.37 -20.97
CA VAL A 288 -16.61 -1.12 -22.30
C VAL A 288 -17.68 -0.53 -23.20
N GLN A 289 -17.26 0.43 -24.02
CA GLN A 289 -18.16 1.14 -24.93
C GLN A 289 -18.76 0.18 -25.99
N PRO A 290 -20.01 0.38 -26.45
CA PRO A 290 -20.90 1.50 -26.08
C PRO A 290 -21.70 1.32 -24.78
N ASN A 291 -21.89 0.09 -24.26
CA ASN A 291 -22.56 -0.14 -22.96
C ASN A 291 -22.49 -1.61 -22.50
N MET A 292 -21.31 -2.24 -22.53
CA MET A 292 -21.16 -3.65 -22.15
C MET A 292 -20.35 -3.76 -20.87
N TRP A 293 -20.72 -4.70 -20.00
CA TRP A 293 -19.90 -5.08 -18.85
C TRP A 293 -19.20 -6.40 -19.12
N VAL A 294 -17.87 -6.36 -19.11
CA VAL A 294 -17.03 -7.54 -19.31
C VAL A 294 -16.43 -7.95 -17.97
N SER A 295 -16.68 -9.19 -17.55
CA SER A 295 -16.03 -9.77 -16.39
C SER A 295 -14.52 -9.93 -16.63
N GLU A 296 -13.71 -9.76 -15.58
CA GLU A 296 -12.28 -10.12 -15.57
C GLU A 296 -11.99 -11.55 -16.06
N LYS A 297 -12.95 -12.48 -15.93
CA LYS A 297 -12.86 -13.87 -16.41
C LYS A 297 -12.84 -13.98 -17.93
N ASN A 298 -13.31 -12.95 -18.65
CA ASN A 298 -13.32 -12.87 -20.11
C ASN A 298 -12.11 -12.11 -20.65
N LEU A 299 -11.26 -11.58 -19.77
CA LEU A 299 -10.00 -10.97 -20.17
C LEU A 299 -8.97 -12.06 -20.52
N PHE A 300 -8.16 -11.73 -21.52
CA PHE A 300 -6.96 -12.48 -21.83
C PHE A 300 -5.95 -12.24 -20.72
N HIS A 301 -5.58 -13.31 -20.05
CA HIS A 301 -4.45 -13.35 -19.14
C HIS A 301 -3.39 -14.23 -19.76
N HIS A 302 -2.13 -13.83 -19.63
CA HIS A 302 -1.05 -14.75 -19.98
C HIS A 302 -1.10 -15.95 -19.04
N GLU A 303 -0.94 -17.16 -19.59
CA GLU A 303 -0.69 -18.33 -18.75
C GLU A 303 0.56 -18.06 -17.91
N SER A 304 0.42 -18.27 -16.61
CA SER A 304 1.47 -18.02 -15.65
C SER A 304 1.74 -19.29 -14.84
N SER A 305 3.00 -19.68 -14.80
CA SER A 305 3.51 -20.70 -13.88
C SER A 305 3.98 -20.11 -12.56
N ALA A 306 3.83 -18.79 -12.36
CA ALA A 306 4.30 -18.14 -11.15
C ALA A 306 3.56 -18.66 -9.91
N PRO A 307 4.29 -18.84 -8.80
CA PRO A 307 3.68 -19.25 -7.55
C PRO A 307 2.72 -18.17 -7.07
N ARG A 308 1.79 -18.55 -6.18
CA ARG A 308 1.11 -17.53 -5.38
C ARG A 308 2.13 -16.80 -4.52
N ALA A 309 2.03 -15.48 -4.45
CA ALA A 309 2.92 -14.67 -3.62
C ALA A 309 2.89 -15.21 -2.19
N GLN A 310 4.03 -15.73 -1.73
CA GLN A 310 4.11 -16.36 -0.42
C GLN A 310 4.15 -15.26 0.65
N VAL A 311 3.03 -15.08 1.34
CA VAL A 311 2.90 -14.29 2.56
C VAL A 311 2.13 -15.12 3.58
N GLY A 312 2.35 -14.88 4.87
CA GLY A 312 1.66 -15.67 5.89
C GLY A 312 2.26 -15.55 7.28
N LEU A 313 1.99 -16.54 8.12
CA LEU A 313 2.54 -16.61 9.47
C LEU A 313 3.77 -17.51 9.50
N VAL A 314 4.87 -16.97 10.02
CA VAL A 314 6.03 -17.76 10.42
C VAL A 314 5.99 -17.97 11.94
N LYS A 315 6.10 -19.24 12.36
CA LYS A 315 6.27 -19.60 13.76
C LYS A 315 7.75 -19.51 14.10
N VAL A 316 8.05 -18.80 15.17
CA VAL A 316 9.41 -18.61 15.67
C VAL A 316 9.63 -19.59 16.81
N ASP A 317 10.39 -20.67 16.60
CA ASP A 317 10.52 -21.73 17.61
C ASP A 317 11.37 -21.36 18.83
N LYS A 318 12.39 -20.51 18.64
CA LYS A 318 13.28 -20.02 19.69
C LYS A 318 13.38 -18.50 19.64
N ALA A 319 13.79 -17.86 20.73
CA ALA A 319 13.99 -16.41 20.71
C ALA A 319 14.91 -16.00 19.55
N THR A 320 14.40 -15.17 18.63
CA THR A 320 15.06 -14.93 17.34
C THR A 320 15.32 -13.43 17.14
N PRO A 321 16.58 -13.01 16.94
CA PRO A 321 16.93 -11.62 16.68
C PRO A 321 16.40 -11.18 15.31
N VAL A 322 15.96 -9.93 15.24
CA VAL A 322 15.53 -9.26 14.01
C VAL A 322 16.69 -8.44 13.46
N TRP A 323 16.88 -8.50 12.14
CA TRP A 323 17.98 -7.88 11.41
C TRP A 323 17.47 -6.80 10.48
N THR A 324 18.32 -5.84 10.13
CA THR A 324 17.94 -4.68 9.30
C THR A 324 18.06 -4.90 7.80
N ASP A 325 18.65 -6.02 7.36
CA ASP A 325 18.83 -6.37 5.95
C ASP A 325 19.20 -7.86 5.79
N LEU A 326 19.35 -8.30 4.53
CA LEU A 326 19.74 -9.66 4.16
C LEU A 326 21.23 -9.98 4.37
N SER A 327 22.06 -9.01 4.77
CA SER A 327 23.45 -9.30 5.15
C SER A 327 23.53 -9.97 6.52
N PHE A 328 22.49 -9.80 7.35
CA PHE A 328 22.45 -10.25 8.75
C PHE A 328 23.67 -9.77 9.56
N LYS A 329 24.19 -8.58 9.26
CA LYS A 329 25.29 -7.93 9.99
C LYS A 329 24.80 -6.91 11.01
N LYS A 330 23.69 -6.23 10.73
CA LYS A 330 23.15 -5.15 11.56
C LYS A 330 21.82 -5.55 12.20
N SER A 331 21.82 -5.60 13.54
CA SER A 331 20.63 -5.90 14.34
C SER A 331 19.62 -4.75 14.30
N ALA A 332 18.32 -5.09 14.29
CA ALA A 332 17.22 -4.14 14.42
C ALA A 332 16.93 -3.78 15.90
N GLY A 333 17.73 -4.26 16.85
CA GLY A 333 17.56 -4.00 18.28
C GLY A 333 16.32 -4.68 18.88
N LYS A 334 15.79 -5.71 18.21
CA LYS A 334 14.57 -6.42 18.59
C LYS A 334 14.79 -7.93 18.54
N THR A 335 14.22 -8.63 19.51
CA THR A 335 14.20 -10.09 19.58
C THR A 335 12.76 -10.56 19.70
N LEU A 336 12.37 -11.48 18.81
CA LEU A 336 11.05 -12.12 18.84
C LEU A 336 11.03 -13.19 19.93
N ARG A 337 9.89 -13.33 20.62
CA ARG A 337 9.73 -14.34 21.67
C ARG A 337 9.68 -15.75 21.07
N ALA A 338 10.18 -16.74 21.80
CA ALA A 338 9.99 -18.14 21.43
C ALA A 338 8.50 -18.49 21.33
N HIS A 339 8.17 -19.38 20.41
CA HIS A 339 6.83 -19.85 20.06
C HIS A 339 5.83 -18.76 19.64
N SER A 340 6.31 -17.57 19.26
CA SER A 340 5.47 -16.50 18.72
C SER A 340 5.22 -16.67 17.22
N HIS A 341 4.12 -16.10 16.74
CA HIS A 341 3.73 -16.14 15.32
C HIS A 341 3.80 -14.73 14.75
N TRP A 342 4.41 -14.58 13.57
CA TRP A 342 4.65 -13.29 12.94
C TRP A 342 4.22 -13.32 11.48
N ASN A 343 3.59 -12.24 11.03
CA ASN A 343 3.36 -12.06 9.62
C ASN A 343 4.71 -11.85 8.91
N TYR A 344 4.92 -12.58 7.81
CA TYR A 344 6.00 -12.29 6.89
C TYR A 344 5.43 -11.81 5.55
N PHE A 345 6.15 -10.88 4.93
CA PHE A 345 5.75 -10.15 3.73
C PHE A 345 6.73 -10.35 2.57
N ALA A 346 7.91 -10.92 2.84
CA ALA A 346 8.83 -11.39 1.82
C ALA A 346 9.63 -12.61 2.31
N ILE A 347 10.19 -13.36 1.35
CA ILE A 347 11.07 -14.49 1.60
C ILE A 347 12.34 -14.30 0.76
N ALA A 348 13.49 -14.61 1.33
CA ALA A 348 14.75 -14.70 0.59
C ALA A 348 15.49 -15.99 0.95
N LYS A 349 16.61 -16.23 0.26
CA LYS A 349 17.58 -17.27 0.62
C LYS A 349 18.84 -16.62 1.19
N TYR A 350 19.31 -17.13 2.33
CA TYR A 350 20.58 -16.75 2.94
C TYR A 350 21.36 -18.02 3.29
N HIS A 351 22.52 -18.23 2.64
CA HIS A 351 23.30 -19.47 2.72
C HIS A 351 22.45 -20.74 2.54
N GLY A 352 21.59 -20.74 1.52
CA GLY A 352 20.70 -21.87 1.22
C GLY A 352 19.50 -22.04 2.15
N LYS A 353 19.39 -21.24 3.23
CA LYS A 353 18.24 -21.27 4.14
C LYS A 353 17.23 -20.20 3.79
N ARG A 354 15.95 -20.53 3.98
CA ARG A 354 14.84 -19.59 3.80
C ARG A 354 14.83 -18.60 4.95
N VAL A 355 14.78 -17.31 4.64
CA VAL A 355 14.68 -16.22 5.62
C VAL A 355 13.44 -15.39 5.33
N TYR A 356 12.87 -14.76 6.37
CA TYR A 356 11.56 -14.12 6.30
C TYR A 356 11.66 -12.64 6.62
N ASN A 357 11.06 -11.78 5.79
CA ASN A 357 10.90 -10.36 6.06
C ASN A 357 9.59 -10.13 6.81
N LEU A 358 9.63 -9.41 7.92
CA LEU A 358 8.48 -9.12 8.79
C LEU A 358 7.89 -7.72 8.58
N GLY A 359 8.24 -7.07 7.47
CA GLY A 359 7.84 -5.72 7.09
C GLY A 359 8.99 -4.74 7.17
N GLY A 360 9.10 -3.87 6.16
CA GLY A 360 10.18 -2.90 6.05
C GLY A 360 11.54 -3.55 6.01
N ASN A 361 12.46 -3.03 6.82
CA ASN A 361 13.82 -3.54 6.91
C ASN A 361 14.00 -4.71 7.90
N GLN A 362 12.93 -5.34 8.39
CA GLN A 362 13.02 -6.36 9.45
C GLN A 362 13.11 -7.79 8.88
N TRP A 363 14.22 -8.48 9.09
CA TRP A 363 14.46 -9.86 8.64
C TRP A 363 14.74 -10.83 9.80
N ILE A 364 14.28 -12.07 9.67
CA ILE A 364 14.62 -13.18 10.57
C ILE A 364 15.13 -14.40 9.80
N LYS A 365 16.01 -15.18 10.43
CA LYS A 365 16.64 -16.38 9.86
C LYS A 365 15.76 -17.62 9.95
#